data_AF-A0A7S9HEE0-F1
#
_entry.id   AF-A0A7S9HEE0-F1
#
_cell.length_a   1.000
_cell.length_b   1.000
_cell.length_c   1.000
_cell.angle_alpha   90.00
_cell.angle_beta   90.00
_cell.angle_gamma   90.00
#
_symmetry.space_group_name_H-M   'P 1'
#
loop_
_entity.id
_entity.type
_entity.pdbx_description
1 polymer ?
#
loop_
_entity_poly.entity_id
_entity_poly.type
_entity_poly.pdbx_seq_one_letter_code
_entity_poly.pdbx_strand_id
1 'polypeptide(L)'
;MMKLAEFATLEDAKLYQAPRERMISHDMVVTFLTKHDCVTTLQSSTDEKAKGFYLAVLSGVEEFNLMNSHPVGLLQQGLLSLLVSVGAVNQAFADECINYSNTTYLPYENATLYDFLKATGTCPVKKVPVSKGWLQVTTTAVTEPHRPQVYVEFETVKQRVAGFDVISAAGTYVAQVPRDYATLLVDDPYGVIQ
;
A
#
# COMPACT_ATOMS: atom_id res chain seq x y z
N MET A 1 -0.48 9.14 -3.99
CA MET A 1 -0.31 7.69 -4.19
C MET A 1 -0.98 7.32 -5.50
N MET A 2 -0.27 6.63 -6.38
CA MET A 2 -0.81 6.20 -7.68
C MET A 2 -1.87 5.11 -7.47
N LYS A 3 -3.04 5.25 -8.11
CA LYS A 3 -4.15 4.29 -8.02
C LYS A 3 -3.94 3.12 -8.98
N LEU A 4 -4.49 1.95 -8.66
CA LEU A 4 -4.35 0.74 -9.48
C LEU A 4 -4.78 0.95 -10.95
N ALA A 5 -5.81 1.77 -11.20
CA ALA A 5 -6.30 2.10 -12.53
C ALA A 5 -5.37 2.97 -13.39
N GLU A 6 -4.34 3.57 -12.78
CA GLU A 6 -3.42 4.49 -13.44
C GLU A 6 -2.22 3.74 -14.07
N PHE A 7 -2.05 2.44 -13.79
CA PHE A 7 -0.98 1.62 -14.35
C PHE A 7 -1.37 1.05 -15.71
N ALA A 8 -0.38 0.89 -16.61
CA ALA A 8 -0.59 0.28 -17.92
C ALA A 8 -0.85 -1.23 -17.81
N THR A 9 -0.19 -1.91 -16.87
CA THR A 9 -0.34 -3.35 -16.63
C THR A 9 -0.41 -3.67 -15.13
N LEU A 10 -0.96 -4.84 -14.80
CA LEU A 10 -0.92 -5.37 -13.42
C LEU A 10 0.51 -5.62 -12.95
N GLU A 11 1.42 -6.06 -13.84
CA GLU A 11 2.81 -6.31 -13.48
C GLU A 11 3.50 -5.01 -13.04
N ASP A 12 3.28 -3.90 -13.78
CA ASP A 12 3.79 -2.59 -13.38
C ASP A 12 3.23 -2.16 -12.01
N ALA A 13 1.95 -2.43 -11.76
CA ALA A 13 1.34 -2.13 -10.47
C ALA A 13 1.96 -2.96 -9.33
N LYS A 14 2.23 -4.25 -9.55
CA LYS A 14 2.84 -5.15 -8.54
C LYS A 14 4.27 -4.74 -8.19
N LEU A 15 5.01 -4.20 -9.16
CA LEU A 15 6.38 -3.73 -8.97
C LEU A 15 6.45 -2.28 -8.44
N TYR A 16 5.34 -1.56 -8.41
CA TYR A 16 5.29 -0.17 -7.97
C TYR A 16 5.64 -0.04 -6.48
N GLN A 17 6.67 0.74 -6.19
CA GLN A 17 7.04 1.12 -4.83
C GLN A 17 6.46 2.49 -4.48
N ALA A 18 5.63 2.52 -3.45
CA ALA A 18 5.13 3.76 -2.86
C ALA A 18 6.02 4.19 -1.69
N PRO A 19 6.25 5.51 -1.50
CA PRO A 19 6.92 6.01 -0.31
C PRO A 19 6.06 5.75 0.93
N ARG A 20 6.70 5.29 2.01
CA ARG A 20 6.13 5.21 3.35
C ARG A 20 7.06 5.93 4.29
N GLU A 21 6.63 7.13 4.64
CA GLU A 21 7.38 8.01 5.51
C GLU A 21 6.82 7.96 6.93
N ARG A 22 7.70 8.12 7.92
CA ARG A 22 7.32 8.19 9.33
C ARG A 22 8.30 9.06 10.11
N MET A 23 7.82 9.62 11.20
CA MET A 23 8.68 10.29 12.17
C MET A 23 9.44 9.27 13.02
N ILE A 24 10.58 9.67 13.55
CA ILE A 24 11.38 8.88 14.48
C ILE A 24 11.02 9.32 15.89
N SER A 25 10.56 8.41 16.73
CA SER A 25 10.33 8.73 18.13
C SER A 25 11.64 9.03 18.87
N HIS A 26 11.54 9.74 19.98
CA HIS A 26 12.65 9.96 20.89
C HIS A 26 13.46 8.68 21.21
N ASP A 27 12.76 7.62 21.62
CA ASP A 27 13.39 6.35 22.01
C ASP A 27 14.20 5.72 20.87
N MET A 28 13.71 5.85 19.63
CA MET A 28 14.39 5.35 18.46
C MET A 28 15.67 6.14 18.17
N VAL A 29 15.65 7.47 18.31
CA VAL A 29 16.86 8.30 18.15
C VAL A 29 17.91 7.93 19.20
N VAL A 30 17.52 7.78 20.47
CA VAL A 30 18.44 7.36 21.54
C VAL A 30 19.00 5.96 21.27
N THR A 31 18.15 5.04 20.80
CA THR A 31 18.58 3.69 20.41
C THR A 31 19.60 3.73 19.28
N PHE A 32 19.36 4.54 18.24
CA PHE A 32 20.28 4.69 17.11
C PHE A 32 21.61 5.35 17.53
N LEU A 33 21.56 6.40 18.35
CA LEU A 33 22.78 7.04 18.88
C LEU A 33 23.64 6.05 19.67
N THR A 34 23.01 5.20 20.47
CA THR A 34 23.69 4.17 21.27
C THR A 34 24.25 3.07 20.38
N LYS A 35 23.45 2.57 19.43
CA LYS A 35 23.84 1.50 18.49
C LYS A 35 25.07 1.87 17.65
N HIS A 36 25.21 3.15 17.30
CA HIS A 36 26.29 3.67 16.46
C HIS A 36 27.38 4.39 17.26
N ASP A 37 27.46 4.19 18.58
CA ASP A 37 28.50 4.76 19.45
C ASP A 37 28.66 6.30 19.35
N CYS A 38 27.57 7.02 19.07
CA CYS A 38 27.58 8.47 18.84
C CYS A 38 27.31 9.31 20.09
N VAL A 39 26.92 8.70 21.22
CA VAL A 39 26.53 9.45 22.43
C VAL A 39 27.67 10.32 22.96
N THR A 40 28.86 9.74 23.15
CA THR A 40 30.02 10.45 23.72
C THR A 40 30.54 11.55 22.80
N THR A 41 30.63 11.29 21.49
CA THR A 41 31.08 12.28 20.50
C THR A 41 30.10 13.44 20.39
N LEU A 42 28.80 13.15 20.43
CA LEU A 42 27.76 14.17 20.40
C LEU A 42 27.79 15.03 21.67
N GLN A 43 27.89 14.39 22.84
CA GLN A 43 27.93 15.07 24.14
C GLN A 43 29.17 15.97 24.30
N SER A 44 30.32 15.55 23.78
CA SER A 44 31.59 16.28 23.87
C SER A 44 31.80 17.31 22.76
N SER A 45 30.87 17.38 21.79
CA SER A 45 30.99 18.30 20.66
C SER A 45 30.97 19.76 21.11
N THR A 46 31.87 20.56 20.54
CA THR A 46 31.92 22.01 20.78
C THR A 46 31.07 22.81 19.79
N ASP A 47 30.59 22.18 18.71
CA ASP A 47 29.73 22.81 17.71
C ASP A 47 28.35 23.14 18.30
N GLU A 48 27.89 24.38 18.09
CA GLU A 48 26.65 24.86 18.70
C GLU A 48 25.41 24.12 18.19
N LYS A 49 25.40 23.64 16.93
CA LYS A 49 24.27 22.88 16.40
C LYS A 49 24.28 21.44 16.91
N ALA A 50 25.45 20.85 17.15
CA ALA A 50 25.57 19.57 17.84
C ALA A 50 25.07 19.65 19.28
N LYS A 51 25.43 20.70 20.03
CA LYS A 51 24.89 20.95 21.38
C LYS A 51 23.37 21.14 21.36
N GLY A 52 22.86 21.92 20.41
CA GLY A 52 21.42 22.13 20.24
C GLY A 52 20.66 20.82 19.97
N PHE A 53 21.21 19.96 19.11
CA PHE A 53 20.64 18.64 18.84
C PHE A 53 20.68 17.75 20.09
N TYR A 54 21.82 17.70 20.79
CA TYR A 54 21.94 16.92 22.03
C TYR A 54 20.96 17.40 23.12
N LEU A 55 20.78 18.71 23.27
CA LEU A 55 19.81 19.28 24.19
C LEU A 55 18.38 18.89 23.79
N ALA A 56 18.03 18.93 22.50
CA ALA A 56 16.72 18.50 21.99
C ALA A 56 16.44 17.01 22.27
N VAL A 57 17.45 16.16 22.14
CA VAL A 57 17.37 14.76 22.59
C VAL A 57 17.09 14.74 24.10
N LEU A 58 17.94 15.33 24.94
CA LEU A 58 17.77 15.27 26.41
C LEU A 58 16.47 15.88 26.94
N SER A 59 15.94 16.91 26.27
CA SER A 59 14.71 17.60 26.67
C SER A 59 13.44 16.86 26.25
N GLY A 60 13.56 15.72 25.58
CA GLY A 60 12.43 14.84 25.28
C GLY A 60 11.54 15.36 24.16
N VAL A 61 12.13 15.91 23.08
CA VAL A 61 11.38 16.15 21.84
C VAL A 61 10.70 14.84 21.44
N GLU A 62 9.38 14.86 21.31
CA GLU A 62 8.56 13.65 21.12
C GLU A 62 8.94 12.91 19.84
N GLU A 63 9.15 13.65 18.76
CA GLU A 63 9.42 13.08 17.45
C GLU A 63 10.38 13.94 16.60
N PHE A 64 11.23 13.25 15.84
CA PHE A 64 12.15 13.82 14.87
C PHE A 64 11.62 13.55 13.46
N ASN A 65 11.58 14.58 12.64
CA ASN A 65 11.07 14.49 11.29
C ASN A 65 12.25 14.46 10.33
N LEU A 66 12.46 13.33 9.66
CA LEU A 66 13.45 13.20 8.59
C LEU A 66 12.77 12.73 7.29
N MET A 67 11.48 13.01 7.12
CA MET A 67 10.70 12.61 5.94
C MET A 67 11.06 13.47 4.72
N ASN A 68 11.23 12.84 3.54
CA ASN A 68 11.60 13.55 2.31
C ASN A 68 10.51 14.49 1.80
N SER A 69 9.24 14.19 2.08
CA SER A 69 8.12 15.03 1.64
C SER A 69 7.89 16.28 2.51
N HIS A 70 8.54 16.40 3.67
CA HIS A 70 8.25 17.46 4.64
C HIS A 70 9.36 18.51 4.69
N PRO A 71 9.05 19.83 4.63
CA PRO A 71 10.08 20.88 4.67
C PRO A 71 10.99 20.83 5.90
N VAL A 72 10.42 20.56 7.09
CA VAL A 72 11.21 20.36 8.33
C VAL A 72 12.08 19.10 8.23
N GLY A 73 11.60 18.07 7.52
CA GLY A 73 12.36 16.86 7.24
C GLY A 73 13.66 17.15 6.51
N LEU A 74 13.57 17.92 5.43
CA LEU A 74 14.74 18.35 4.65
C LEU A 74 15.73 19.19 5.49
N LEU A 75 15.22 20.09 6.34
CA LEU A 75 16.06 20.88 7.25
C LEU A 75 16.78 20.01 8.29
N GLN A 76 16.09 19.03 8.87
CA GLN A 76 16.69 18.11 9.85
C GLN A 76 17.66 17.13 9.20
N GLN A 77 17.44 16.68 7.96
CA GLN A 77 18.42 15.92 7.20
C GLN A 77 19.69 16.75 6.91
N GLY A 78 19.52 18.04 6.61
CA GLY A 78 20.64 18.98 6.49
C GLY A 78 21.42 19.17 7.80
N LEU A 79 20.72 19.27 8.93
CA LEU A 79 21.34 19.26 10.27
C LEU A 79 22.13 17.96 10.49
N LEU A 80 21.52 16.80 10.19
CA LEU A 80 22.16 15.50 10.36
C LEU A 80 23.45 15.37 9.54
N SER A 81 23.43 15.87 8.30
CA SER A 81 24.60 15.92 7.41
C SER A 81 25.71 16.80 8.00
N LEU A 82 25.35 17.93 8.62
CA LEU A 82 26.30 18.76 9.34
C LEU A 82 26.89 18.04 10.55
N LEU A 83 26.08 17.37 11.37
CA LEU A 83 26.54 16.63 12.55
C LEU A 83 27.57 15.56 12.18
N VAL A 84 27.38 14.90 11.03
CA VAL A 84 28.39 13.98 10.48
C VAL A 84 29.68 14.72 10.09
N SER A 85 29.56 15.84 9.38
CA SER A 85 30.72 16.61 8.89
C SER A 85 31.61 17.16 10.01
N VAL A 86 31.03 17.49 11.17
CA VAL A 86 31.76 17.97 12.35
C VAL A 86 32.19 16.84 13.29
N GLY A 87 31.92 15.58 12.93
CA GLY A 87 32.26 14.40 13.73
C GLY A 87 31.48 14.26 15.03
N ALA A 88 30.34 14.95 15.17
CA ALA A 88 29.48 14.80 16.35
C ALA A 88 28.75 13.46 16.33
N VAL A 89 28.38 12.98 15.13
CA VAL A 89 27.84 11.63 14.88
C VAL A 89 28.54 11.03 13.66
N ASN A 90 28.40 9.73 13.43
CA ASN A 90 28.94 9.08 12.24
C ASN A 90 27.89 8.92 11.13
N GLN A 91 28.35 8.59 9.92
CA GLN A 91 27.48 8.41 8.75
C GLN A 91 26.48 7.25 8.95
N ALA A 92 26.86 6.19 9.65
CA ALA A 92 25.99 5.03 9.88
C ALA A 92 24.74 5.40 10.71
N PHE A 93 24.90 6.25 11.73
CA PHE A 93 23.79 6.82 12.47
C PHE A 93 22.87 7.66 11.56
N ALA A 94 23.47 8.51 10.73
CA ALA A 94 22.70 9.36 9.83
C ALA A 94 21.88 8.54 8.83
N ASP A 95 22.51 7.55 8.20
CA ASP A 95 21.88 6.65 7.24
C ASP A 95 20.75 5.85 7.88
N GLU A 96 20.92 5.33 9.11
CA GLU A 96 19.86 4.58 9.79
C GLU A 96 18.65 5.48 10.10
N CYS A 97 18.86 6.72 10.53
CA CYS A 97 17.77 7.66 10.77
C CYS A 97 16.99 7.98 9.48
N ILE A 98 17.71 8.28 8.39
CA ILE A 98 17.09 8.61 7.09
C ILE A 98 16.34 7.40 6.53
N ASN A 99 16.95 6.21 6.54
CA ASN A 99 16.35 4.99 6.02
C ASN A 99 15.13 4.55 6.85
N TYR A 100 15.19 4.72 8.18
CA TYR A 100 14.05 4.41 9.04
C TYR A 100 12.84 5.31 8.72
N SER A 101 13.09 6.59 8.46
CA SER A 101 12.06 7.58 8.17
C SER A 101 11.50 7.50 6.76
N ASN A 102 12.26 6.96 5.81
CA ASN A 102 11.94 6.96 4.39
C ASN A 102 12.00 5.53 3.82
N THR A 103 11.00 4.73 4.17
CA THR A 103 10.88 3.37 3.65
C THR A 103 10.03 3.35 2.38
N THR A 104 10.09 2.26 1.63
CA THR A 104 9.15 1.98 0.54
C THR A 104 8.33 0.73 0.85
N TYR A 105 7.18 0.60 0.19
CA TYR A 105 6.37 -0.62 0.23
C TYR A 105 5.69 -0.84 -1.11
N LEU A 106 5.27 -2.09 -1.36
CA LEU A 106 4.56 -2.51 -2.56
C LEU A 106 3.04 -2.57 -2.26
N PRO A 107 2.28 -1.48 -2.47
CA PRO A 107 0.86 -1.45 -2.12
C PRO A 107 -0.01 -2.47 -2.89
N TYR A 108 0.46 -2.92 -4.05
CA TYR A 108 -0.30 -3.79 -4.95
C TYR A 108 0.36 -5.15 -5.18
N GLU A 109 1.34 -5.55 -4.35
CA GLU A 109 2.04 -6.84 -4.48
C GLU A 109 1.08 -8.03 -4.61
N ASN A 110 -0.03 -7.98 -3.86
CA ASN A 110 -1.05 -9.02 -3.81
C ASN A 110 -2.30 -8.73 -4.67
N ALA A 111 -2.28 -7.70 -5.52
CA ALA A 111 -3.41 -7.39 -6.40
C ALA A 111 -3.61 -8.52 -7.42
N THR A 112 -4.85 -8.94 -7.62
CA THR A 112 -5.20 -9.95 -8.62
C THR A 112 -5.52 -9.30 -9.98
N LEU A 113 -5.56 -10.11 -11.04
CA LEU A 113 -6.08 -9.66 -12.34
C LEU A 113 -7.49 -9.09 -12.21
N TYR A 114 -8.33 -9.70 -11.37
CA TYR A 114 -9.66 -9.20 -11.10
C TYR A 114 -9.65 -7.78 -10.50
N ASP A 115 -8.84 -7.53 -9.47
CA ASP A 115 -8.74 -6.21 -8.83
C ASP A 115 -8.31 -5.14 -9.82
N PHE A 116 -7.34 -5.47 -10.68
CA PHE A 116 -6.84 -4.58 -11.72
C PHE A 116 -7.93 -4.22 -12.74
N LEU A 117 -8.58 -5.24 -13.33
CA LEU A 117 -9.63 -5.04 -14.33
C LEU A 117 -10.86 -4.33 -13.75
N LYS A 118 -11.12 -4.52 -12.45
CA LYS A 118 -12.16 -3.79 -11.72
C LYS A 118 -11.79 -2.32 -11.54
N ALA A 119 -10.54 -2.02 -11.20
CA ALA A 119 -10.06 -0.66 -11.04
C ALA A 119 -10.04 0.11 -12.38
N THR A 120 -9.63 -0.52 -13.47
CA THR A 120 -9.59 0.06 -14.82
C THR A 120 -10.96 0.13 -15.50
N GLY A 121 -11.99 -0.53 -14.95
CA GLY A 121 -13.32 -0.59 -15.53
C GLY A 121 -13.42 -1.49 -16.77
N THR A 122 -12.43 -2.36 -17.00
CA THR A 122 -12.34 -3.25 -18.17
C THR A 122 -12.64 -4.71 -17.85
N CYS A 123 -13.17 -5.01 -16.67
CA CYS A 123 -13.52 -6.36 -16.27
C CYS A 123 -14.59 -6.96 -17.22
N PRO A 124 -14.28 -8.07 -17.92
CA PRO A 124 -15.24 -8.78 -18.75
C PRO A 124 -16.43 -9.25 -17.92
N VAL A 125 -17.58 -9.39 -18.57
CA VAL A 125 -18.78 -9.95 -17.94
C VAL A 125 -19.38 -11.07 -18.77
N LYS A 126 -19.94 -12.06 -18.09
CA LYS A 126 -20.70 -13.16 -18.68
C LYS A 126 -22.19 -13.00 -18.36
N LYS A 127 -23.05 -13.18 -19.37
CA LYS A 127 -24.51 -13.28 -19.17
C LYS A 127 -24.84 -14.67 -18.63
N VAL A 128 -25.49 -14.72 -17.47
CA VAL A 128 -25.85 -15.96 -16.79
C VAL A 128 -27.36 -15.97 -16.50
N PRO A 129 -28.07 -17.07 -16.80
CA PRO A 129 -29.50 -17.18 -16.50
C PRO A 129 -29.76 -17.24 -15.00
N VAL A 130 -30.88 -16.67 -14.60
CA VAL A 130 -31.37 -16.72 -13.22
C VAL A 130 -32.52 -17.72 -13.12
N SER A 131 -32.52 -18.54 -12.07
CA SER A 131 -33.59 -19.48 -11.77
C SER A 131 -34.08 -19.31 -10.35
N LYS A 132 -35.35 -18.90 -10.19
CA LYS A 132 -36.05 -18.78 -8.89
C LYS A 132 -35.29 -17.91 -7.86
N GLY A 133 -34.63 -16.83 -8.30
CA GLY A 133 -33.86 -15.93 -7.42
C GLY A 133 -32.47 -16.44 -7.05
N TRP A 134 -31.97 -17.43 -7.80
CA TRP A 134 -30.61 -17.93 -7.68
C TRP A 134 -29.92 -17.85 -9.03
N LEU A 135 -28.64 -17.50 -8.99
CA LEU A 135 -27.75 -17.52 -10.13
C LEU A 135 -26.67 -18.56 -9.84
N GLN A 136 -26.46 -19.46 -10.79
CA GLN A 136 -25.44 -20.50 -10.70
C GLN A 136 -24.39 -20.28 -11.79
N VAL A 137 -23.12 -20.27 -11.41
CA VAL A 137 -21.98 -20.28 -12.34
C VAL A 137 -21.20 -21.57 -12.16
N THR A 138 -20.65 -22.09 -13.25
CA THR A 138 -19.67 -23.18 -13.21
C THR A 138 -18.36 -22.65 -13.76
N THR A 139 -17.32 -22.63 -12.93
CA THR A 139 -15.96 -22.29 -13.35
C THR A 139 -15.25 -23.53 -13.83
N THR A 140 -14.53 -23.40 -14.94
CA THR A 140 -13.88 -24.53 -15.63
C THR A 140 -12.41 -24.73 -15.26
N ALA A 141 -11.80 -23.76 -14.59
CA ALA A 141 -10.40 -23.79 -14.23
C ALA A 141 -10.15 -23.16 -12.85
N VAL A 142 -8.99 -23.45 -12.29
CA VAL A 142 -8.44 -22.76 -11.12
C VAL A 142 -8.01 -21.35 -11.54
N THR A 143 -8.29 -20.36 -10.69
CA THR A 143 -7.95 -18.94 -10.91
C THR A 143 -7.37 -18.34 -9.64
N GLU A 144 -6.87 -17.10 -9.70
CA GLU A 144 -6.57 -16.37 -8.46
C GLU A 144 -7.87 -16.21 -7.63
N PRO A 145 -7.78 -16.19 -6.29
CA PRO A 145 -8.94 -15.94 -5.43
C PRO A 145 -9.55 -14.56 -5.68
N HIS A 146 -10.83 -14.52 -6.02
CA HIS A 146 -11.53 -13.26 -6.30
C HIS A 146 -13.02 -13.36 -5.92
N ARG A 147 -13.71 -12.22 -5.87
CA ARG A 147 -15.14 -12.13 -5.51
C ARG A 147 -15.94 -11.51 -6.65
N PRO A 148 -16.37 -12.29 -7.66
CA PRO A 148 -17.16 -11.78 -8.78
C PRO A 148 -18.40 -11.04 -8.33
N GLN A 149 -18.67 -9.88 -8.92
CA GLN A 149 -19.91 -9.16 -8.68
C GLN A 149 -20.94 -9.49 -9.75
N VAL A 150 -22.21 -9.36 -9.35
CA VAL A 150 -23.37 -9.57 -10.22
C VAL A 150 -24.07 -8.25 -10.45
N TYR A 151 -24.41 -7.97 -11.70
CA TYR A 151 -25.03 -6.73 -12.13
C TYR A 151 -26.28 -6.98 -12.93
N VAL A 152 -27.21 -6.04 -12.81
CA VAL A 152 -28.25 -5.82 -13.79
C VAL A 152 -27.80 -4.71 -14.73
N GLU A 153 -28.17 -4.82 -16.00
CA GLU A 153 -27.98 -3.78 -17.01
C GLU A 153 -29.36 -3.32 -17.47
N PHE A 154 -29.61 -2.03 -17.31
CA PHE A 154 -30.82 -1.36 -17.78
C PHE A 154 -30.43 -0.19 -18.64
N GLU A 155 -30.84 -0.21 -19.91
CA GLU A 155 -30.44 0.78 -20.91
C GLU A 155 -28.92 0.95 -20.97
N THR A 156 -28.39 2.03 -20.40
CA THR A 156 -26.96 2.37 -20.36
C THR A 156 -26.36 2.28 -18.94
N VAL A 157 -27.14 1.86 -17.94
CA VAL A 157 -26.73 1.82 -16.54
C VAL A 157 -26.49 0.37 -16.09
N LYS A 158 -25.28 0.11 -15.60
CA LYS A 158 -24.89 -1.13 -14.94
C LYS A 158 -24.95 -0.95 -13.42
N GLN A 159 -25.86 -1.66 -12.75
CA GLN A 159 -26.04 -1.59 -11.29
C GLN A 159 -25.70 -2.93 -10.64
N ARG A 160 -24.88 -2.91 -9.59
CA ARG A 160 -24.56 -4.10 -8.78
C ARG A 160 -25.79 -4.54 -7.98
N VAL A 161 -26.14 -5.82 -8.05
CA VAL A 161 -27.30 -6.41 -7.37
C VAL A 161 -26.95 -7.57 -6.42
N ALA A 162 -25.79 -8.22 -6.63
CA ALA A 162 -25.29 -9.27 -5.76
C ALA A 162 -23.77 -9.45 -5.95
N GLY A 163 -23.21 -10.48 -5.30
CA GLY A 163 -21.85 -10.93 -5.51
C GLY A 163 -21.69 -12.37 -5.02
N PHE A 164 -20.65 -13.02 -5.52
CA PHE A 164 -20.22 -14.32 -5.02
C PHE A 164 -19.24 -14.14 -3.85
N ASP A 165 -19.12 -15.19 -3.04
CA ASP A 165 -17.97 -15.35 -2.16
C ASP A 165 -16.69 -15.61 -2.95
N VAL A 166 -15.59 -15.91 -2.24
CA VAL A 166 -14.30 -16.16 -2.87
C VAL A 166 -14.39 -17.37 -3.81
N ILE A 167 -14.08 -17.15 -5.08
CA ILE A 167 -13.93 -18.17 -6.11
C ILE A 167 -12.44 -18.26 -6.48
N SER A 168 -11.90 -19.47 -6.44
CA SER A 168 -10.50 -19.75 -6.80
C SER A 168 -10.29 -21.11 -7.45
N ALA A 169 -11.32 -21.96 -7.50
CA ALA A 169 -11.22 -23.32 -8.02
C ALA A 169 -12.27 -23.56 -9.11
N ALA A 170 -12.07 -24.61 -9.90
CA ALA A 170 -13.10 -25.13 -10.78
C ALA A 170 -14.23 -25.72 -9.92
N GLY A 171 -15.48 -25.39 -10.25
CA GLY A 171 -16.63 -25.86 -9.49
C GLY A 171 -17.90 -25.07 -9.76
N THR A 172 -18.97 -25.50 -9.12
CA THR A 172 -20.27 -24.83 -9.20
C THR A 172 -20.45 -23.92 -7.98
N TYR A 173 -20.76 -22.66 -8.25
CA TYR A 173 -21.01 -21.63 -7.26
C TYR A 173 -22.40 -21.04 -7.46
N VAL A 174 -23.05 -20.67 -6.36
CA VAL A 174 -24.38 -20.07 -6.39
C VAL A 174 -24.40 -18.76 -5.63
N ALA A 175 -25.16 -17.79 -6.12
CA ALA A 175 -25.43 -16.54 -5.45
C ALA A 175 -26.93 -16.24 -5.46
N GLN A 176 -27.44 -15.69 -4.38
CA GLN A 176 -28.82 -15.22 -4.31
C GLN A 176 -28.94 -13.89 -5.04
N VAL A 177 -29.98 -13.74 -5.86
CA VAL A 177 -30.21 -12.57 -6.72
C VAL A 177 -31.69 -12.19 -6.75
N PRO A 178 -32.05 -10.96 -7.19
CA PRO A 178 -33.45 -10.60 -7.39
C PRO A 178 -34.15 -11.54 -8.39
N ARG A 179 -35.44 -11.82 -8.14
CA ARG A 179 -36.20 -12.84 -8.89
C ARG A 179 -36.71 -12.38 -10.25
N ASP A 180 -36.77 -11.07 -10.47
CA ASP A 180 -37.48 -10.47 -11.60
C ASP A 180 -36.62 -10.40 -12.87
N TYR A 181 -35.37 -10.85 -12.82
CA TYR A 181 -34.45 -10.86 -13.94
C TYR A 181 -34.32 -12.25 -14.54
N ALA A 182 -34.41 -12.36 -15.87
CA ALA A 182 -34.16 -13.62 -16.58
C ALA A 182 -32.65 -13.91 -16.73
N THR A 183 -31.85 -12.86 -16.92
CA THR A 183 -30.39 -12.94 -17.04
C THR A 183 -29.73 -11.80 -16.28
N LEU A 184 -28.54 -12.05 -15.74
CA LEU A 184 -27.69 -11.04 -15.10
C LEU A 184 -26.26 -11.14 -15.64
N LEU A 185 -25.50 -10.07 -15.45
CA LEU A 185 -24.08 -10.00 -15.81
C LEU A 185 -23.23 -10.38 -14.61
N VAL A 186 -22.32 -11.32 -14.76
CA VAL A 186 -21.36 -11.72 -13.73
C VAL A 186 -19.97 -11.34 -14.21
N ASP A 187 -19.15 -10.73 -13.34
CA ASP A 187 -17.75 -10.49 -13.65
C ASP A 187 -17.02 -11.81 -13.98
N ASP A 188 -16.33 -11.85 -15.12
CA ASP A 188 -15.61 -13.04 -15.62
C ASP A 188 -14.17 -12.66 -16.03
N PRO A 189 -13.34 -12.22 -15.07
CA PRO A 189 -11.98 -11.73 -15.35
C PRO A 189 -11.06 -12.74 -16.03
N TYR A 190 -11.32 -14.04 -15.84
CA TYR A 190 -10.50 -15.13 -16.36
C TYR A 190 -11.13 -15.87 -17.55
N GLY A 191 -12.36 -15.52 -17.95
CA GLY A 191 -13.07 -16.20 -19.05
C GLY A 191 -13.44 -17.65 -18.75
N VAL A 192 -13.65 -17.99 -17.47
CA VAL A 192 -13.81 -19.38 -17.00
C VAL A 192 -15.26 -19.75 -16.70
N ILE A 193 -16.18 -18.77 -16.69
CA ILE A 193 -17.60 -18.99 -16.38
C ILE A 193 -18.33 -19.55 -17.60
N GLN A 194 -18.94 -20.74 -17.43
CA GLN A 194 -19.85 -21.34 -18.42
C GLN A 194 -21.27 -20.77 -18.30
#